data_AF-A0A848W635-F1
#
_entry.id   AF-A0A848W635-F1
#
_cell.length_a   1.000
_cell.length_b   1.000
_cell.length_c   1.000
_cell.angle_alpha   90.00
_cell.angle_beta   90.00
_cell.angle_gamma   90.00
#
_symmetry.space_group_name_H-M   'P 1'
#
loop_
_entity.id
_entity.type
_entity.pdbx_description
1 polymer ?
#
loop_
_entity_poly.entity_id
_entity_poly.type
_entity_poly.pdbx_seq_one_letter_code
_entity_poly.pdbx_strand_id
1 'polypeptide(L)'
;MKIEMPGDMDPELLQSMRSAELDRAIELIQAGKLRKFWRVPGDHGNVTIWEADSLEDFHADITSLTLHPWMRPEITNLIDHPSTKAYEERVGPYPTI
;
A
#
# COMPACT_ATOMS: atom_id res chain seq x y z
N MET A 1 -2.02 -6.91 -3.05
CA MET A 1 -0.71 -7.51 -2.74
C MET A 1 -0.89 -8.69 -1.79
N LYS A 2 -0.35 -9.85 -2.20
CA LYS A 2 -0.33 -11.07 -1.38
C LYS A 2 0.99 -11.16 -0.62
N ILE A 3 0.97 -11.69 0.61
CA ILE A 3 2.18 -11.91 1.42
C ILE A 3 2.32 -13.40 1.70
N GLU A 4 3.42 -13.99 1.25
CA GLU A 4 3.69 -15.43 1.34
C GLU A 4 4.89 -15.67 2.26
N MET A 5 4.63 -15.75 3.57
CA MET A 5 5.68 -15.99 4.57
C MET A 5 6.06 -17.48 4.66
N PRO A 6 7.33 -17.81 4.98
CA PRO A 6 7.74 -19.18 5.29
C PRO A 6 7.02 -19.68 6.55
N GLY A 7 6.51 -20.91 6.51
CA GLY A 7 5.73 -21.50 7.61
C GLY A 7 6.57 -21.89 8.83
N ASP A 8 7.89 -21.96 8.68
CA ASP A 8 8.88 -22.34 9.69
C ASP A 8 9.63 -21.15 10.31
N MET A 9 9.22 -19.92 9.98
CA MET A 9 9.82 -18.71 10.54
C MET A 9 9.57 -18.60 12.05
N ASP A 10 10.61 -18.22 12.79
CA ASP A 10 10.51 -17.94 14.23
C ASP A 10 9.40 -16.89 14.50
N PRO A 11 8.40 -17.22 15.35
CA PRO A 11 7.33 -16.29 15.70
C PRO A 11 7.80 -14.95 16.26
N GLU A 12 8.89 -14.91 17.04
CA GLU A 12 9.41 -13.65 17.60
C GLU A 12 10.03 -12.78 16.51
N LEU A 13 10.79 -13.40 15.61
CA LEU A 13 11.32 -12.71 14.43
C LEU A 13 10.18 -12.17 13.57
N LEU A 14 9.16 -12.99 13.27
CA LEU A 14 8.00 -12.58 12.49
C LEU A 14 7.26 -11.39 13.13
N GLN A 15 7.12 -11.39 14.45
CA GLN A 15 6.49 -10.28 15.16
C GLN A 15 7.33 -8.99 15.05
N SER A 16 8.64 -9.08 15.25
CA SER A 16 9.54 -7.92 15.12
C SER A 16 9.51 -7.32 13.71
N MET A 17 9.51 -8.17 12.68
CA MET A 17 9.42 -7.75 11.28
C MET A 17 8.09 -7.07 10.98
N ARG A 18 6.98 -7.60 11.50
CA ARG A 18 5.65 -6.98 11.36
C ARG A 18 5.56 -5.64 12.09
N SER A 19 6.26 -5.48 13.21
CA SER A 19 6.32 -4.20 13.91
C SER A 19 7.07 -3.17 13.09
N ALA A 20 8.27 -3.50 12.61
CA ALA A 20 9.07 -2.61 11.76
C ALA A 20 8.35 -2.26 10.45
N GLU A 21 7.66 -3.24 9.87
CA GLU A 21 6.79 -3.04 8.70
C GLU A 21 5.68 -2.02 8.99
N LEU A 22 5.01 -2.14 10.14
CA LEU A 22 3.95 -1.22 10.54
C LEU A 22 4.49 0.19 10.74
N ASP A 23 5.63 0.33 11.41
CA ASP A 23 6.28 1.63 11.64
C ASP A 23 6.62 2.31 10.31
N ARG A 24 7.25 1.58 9.38
CA ARG A 24 7.58 2.09 8.03
C ARG A 24 6.32 2.43 7.23
N ALA A 25 5.27 1.63 7.32
CA ALA A 25 3.99 1.92 6.66
C ALA A 25 3.34 3.19 7.22
N ILE A 26 3.42 3.43 8.54
CA ILE A 26 2.93 4.66 9.18
C ILE A 26 3.68 5.88 8.65
N GLU A 27 5.01 5.81 8.53
CA GLU A 27 5.81 6.89 7.93
C GLU A 27 5.37 7.20 6.50
N LEU A 28 5.12 6.18 5.67
CA LEU A 28 4.65 6.34 4.30
C LEU A 28 3.24 6.95 4.21
N ILE A 29 2.37 6.62 5.17
CA ILE A 29 1.04 7.24 5.28
C ILE A 29 1.18 8.71 5.64
N GLN A 30 2.03 9.05 6.62
CA GLN A 30 2.28 10.44 7.03
C GLN A 30 2.90 11.27 5.91
N ALA A 31 3.77 10.67 5.10
CA ALA A 31 4.35 11.29 3.91
C ALA A 31 3.35 11.43 2.74
N GLY A 32 2.13 10.93 2.87
CA GLY A 32 1.11 10.99 1.82
C GLY A 32 1.38 10.07 0.64
N LYS A 33 2.32 9.13 0.77
CA LYS A 33 2.67 8.17 -0.29
C LYS A 33 1.77 6.94 -0.25
N LEU A 34 1.58 6.34 0.93
CA LEU A 34 0.60 5.28 1.12
C LEU A 34 -0.75 5.90 1.49
N ARG A 35 -1.60 6.14 0.49
CA ARG A 35 -2.86 6.90 0.65
C ARG A 35 -3.92 6.12 1.40
N LYS A 36 -4.01 4.82 1.14
CA LYS A 36 -5.02 3.98 1.78
C LYS A 36 -4.64 2.51 1.78
N PHE A 37 -5.11 1.79 2.80
CA PHE A 37 -4.71 0.43 3.09
C PHE A 37 -5.89 -0.39 3.60
N TRP A 38 -6.18 -1.52 2.96
CA TRP A 38 -7.24 -2.44 3.35
C TRP A 38 -6.73 -3.86 3.49
N ARG A 39 -7.34 -4.61 4.41
CA ARG A 39 -7.17 -6.05 4.55
C ARG A 39 -8.13 -6.78 3.61
N VAL A 40 -7.64 -7.83 2.94
CA VAL A 40 -8.51 -8.79 2.24
C VAL A 40 -9.04 -9.80 3.27
N PRO A 41 -10.36 -9.90 3.51
CA PRO A 41 -10.91 -10.87 4.45
C PRO A 41 -10.59 -12.32 4.05
N GLY A 42 -10.07 -13.11 4.98
CA GLY A 42 -9.74 -14.52 4.74
C GLY A 42 -8.40 -14.76 4.02
N ASP A 43 -7.64 -13.70 3.68
CA ASP A 43 -6.32 -13.80 3.07
C ASP A 43 -5.27 -13.02 3.87
N HIS A 44 -4.01 -13.47 3.81
CA HIS A 44 -2.84 -12.71 4.29
C HIS A 44 -2.40 -11.68 3.25
N GLY A 45 -3.37 -11.01 2.65
CA GLY A 45 -3.22 -10.03 1.60
C GLY A 45 -3.82 -8.68 1.96
N ASN A 46 -3.55 -7.72 1.10
CA ASN A 46 -4.04 -6.37 1.22
C ASN A 46 -4.31 -5.74 -0.14
N VAL A 47 -5.09 -4.66 -0.13
CA VAL A 47 -5.23 -3.73 -1.24
C VAL A 47 -4.72 -2.38 -0.75
N THR A 48 -3.94 -1.68 -1.57
CA THR A 48 -3.36 -0.38 -1.22
C THR A 48 -3.49 0.59 -2.38
N ILE A 49 -3.66 1.87 -2.06
CA ILE A 49 -3.52 2.97 -3.02
C ILE A 49 -2.27 3.76 -2.65
N TRP A 50 -1.42 3.96 -3.65
CA TRP A 50 -0.17 4.69 -3.53
C TRP A 50 -0.18 5.91 -4.43
N GLU A 51 0.49 6.96 -3.95
CA GLU A 51 0.83 8.16 -4.70
C GLU A 51 2.36 8.24 -4.72
N ALA A 52 2.94 8.42 -5.91
CA ALA A 52 4.38 8.56 -6.08
C ALA A 52 4.67 9.44 -7.29
N ASP A 53 5.74 10.23 -7.22
CA ASP A 53 6.14 11.13 -8.30
C ASP A 53 6.66 10.35 -9.53
N SER A 54 7.16 9.13 -9.31
CA SER A 54 7.67 8.23 -10.34
C SER A 54 7.51 6.75 -9.96
N LEU A 55 7.68 5.86 -10.93
CA LEU A 55 7.69 4.40 -10.67
C LEU A 55 8.93 3.99 -9.87
N GLU A 56 10.04 4.71 -10.04
CA GLU A 56 11.28 4.54 -9.30
C GLU A 56 11.09 4.91 -7.81
N ASP A 57 10.38 6.00 -7.52
CA ASP A 57 10.05 6.39 -6.15
C ASP A 57 9.15 5.35 -5.49
N PHE A 58 8.11 4.91 -6.22
CA PHE A 58 7.25 3.82 -5.75
C PHE A 58 8.06 2.54 -5.47
N HIS A 59 8.98 2.17 -6.38
CA HIS A 59 9.84 1.01 -6.21
C HIS A 59 10.72 1.15 -4.95
N ALA A 60 11.31 2.33 -4.71
CA ALA A 60 12.10 2.58 -3.52
C ALA A 60 11.27 2.47 -2.23
N ASP A 61 10.04 2.99 -2.24
CA ASP A 61 9.16 2.92 -1.06
C ASP A 61 8.69 1.49 -0.79
N ILE A 62 8.22 0.75 -1.80
CA ILE A 62 7.74 -0.63 -1.59
C ILE A 62 8.87 -1.59 -1.21
N THR A 63 10.09 -1.38 -1.74
CA THR A 63 11.25 -2.22 -1.41
C THR A 63 11.84 -1.92 -0.03
N SER A 64 11.54 -0.75 0.54
CA SER A 64 11.94 -0.39 1.91
C SER A 64 11.13 -1.10 2.99
N LEU A 65 10.03 -1.76 2.62
CA LEU A 65 9.21 -2.55 3.53
C LEU A 65 9.96 -3.83 3.93
N THR A 66 9.97 -4.12 5.23
CA THR A 66 10.65 -5.30 5.79
C THR A 66 10.08 -6.60 5.22
N LEU A 67 8.78 -6.64 4.92
CA LEU A 67 8.13 -7.81 4.34
C LEU A 67 8.29 -7.94 2.81
N HIS A 68 8.90 -6.96 2.14
CA HIS A 68 9.06 -6.94 0.68
C HIS A 68 9.55 -8.26 0.05
N PRO A 69 10.54 -8.99 0.61
CA PRO A 69 10.99 -10.27 0.04
C PRO A 69 9.88 -11.32 -0.14
N TRP A 70 8.83 -11.26 0.68
CA TRP A 70 7.68 -12.18 0.68
C TRP A 70 6.43 -11.61 0.03
N MET A 71 6.50 -10.36 -0.44
CA MET A 71 5.39 -9.74 -1.14
C MET A 71 5.30 -10.26 -2.58
N ARG A 72 4.06 -10.39 -3.05
CA ARG A 72 3.70 -10.57 -4.45
C ARG A 72 2.73 -9.45 -4.82
N PRO A 73 3.25 -8.24 -5.08
CA PRO A 73 2.41 -7.12 -5.49
C PRO A 73 1.97 -7.31 -6.94
N GLU A 74 0.71 -7.00 -7.20
CA GLU A 74 0.21 -6.73 -8.54
C GLU A 74 0.02 -5.22 -8.61
N ILE A 75 0.71 -4.58 -9.56
CA ILE A 75 0.76 -3.12 -9.69
C ILE A 75 -0.06 -2.70 -10.90
N THR A 76 -1.08 -1.89 -10.66
CA THR A 76 -1.93 -1.31 -11.69
C THR A 76 -1.80 0.20 -11.63
N ASN A 77 -1.17 0.79 -12.65
CA ASN A 77 -1.06 2.24 -12.75
C ASN A 77 -2.45 2.85 -13.03
N LEU A 78 -2.77 3.91 -12.32
CA LEU A 78 -4.04 4.63 -12.47
C LEU A 78 -3.77 6.01 -13.07
N ILE A 79 -4.78 6.52 -13.78
CA ILE A 79 -4.83 7.90 -14.26
C ILE A 79 -6.16 8.50 -13.84
N ASP A 80 -6.24 9.83 -13.79
CA ASP A 80 -7.48 10.52 -13.48
C ASP A 80 -8.56 10.21 -14.51
N HIS A 81 -9.72 9.77 -14.02
CA HIS A 81 -10.88 9.56 -14.87
C HIS A 81 -11.59 10.90 -15.13
N PRO A 82 -11.98 11.23 -16.37
CA PRO A 82 -12.64 12.51 -16.69
C PRO A 82 -13.92 12.75 -15.89
N SER A 83 -14.61 11.69 -15.49
CA SER A 83 -15.79 11.79 -14.62
C SER A 83 -15.51 12.37 -13.23
N THR A 84 -14.32 12.17 -12.67
CA THR A 84 -13.95 12.75 -11.36
C THR A 84 -13.97 14.26 -11.46
N LYS A 85 -13.26 14.81 -12.44
CA LYS A 85 -13.25 16.25 -12.73
C LYS A 85 -14.64 16.79 -13.04
N ALA A 86 -15.39 16.09 -13.89
CA ALA A 86 -16.75 16.51 -14.25
C ALA A 86 -17.71 16.50 -13.04
N TYR A 87 -17.52 15.58 -12.09
CA TYR A 87 -18.28 15.57 -10.83
C TYR A 87 -17.91 16.79 -9.98
N GLU A 88 -16.62 17.05 -9.80
CA GLU A 88 -16.14 18.16 -8.95
C GLU A 88 -16.63 19.52 -9.43
N GLU A 89 -16.62 19.74 -10.74
CA GLU A 89 -17.11 20.98 -11.36
C GLU A 89 -18.64 21.16 -11.23
N ARG A 90 -19.41 20.07 -11.22
CA ARG A 90 -20.88 20.10 -11.26
C ARG A 90 -21.54 19.99 -9.89
N VAL A 91 -20.91 19.28 -8.97
CA VAL A 91 -21.50 18.88 -7.69
C VAL A 91 -20.69 19.41 -6.50
N GLY A 92 -19.37 19.53 -6.63
CA GLY A 92 -18.46 19.87 -5.54
C GLY A 92 -17.49 18.73 -5.21
N PRO A 93 -16.72 18.81 -4.12
CA PRO A 93 -15.58 17.92 -3.86
C PRO A 93 -15.98 16.44 -3.91
N TYR A 94 -15.12 15.62 -4.55
CA TYR A 94 -15.36 14.20 -4.68
C TYR A 94 -15.46 13.54 -3.29
N PRO A 95 -16.48 12.70 -3.02
CA PRO A 95 -16.62 12.05 -1.74
C PRO A 95 -15.41 11.14 -1.46
N THR A 96 -14.71 11.40 -0.37
CA THR A 96 -13.67 10.51 0.11
C THR A 96 -14.30 9.32 0.83
N ILE A 97 -13.94 8.11 0.41
CA ILE A 97 -14.22 6.86 1.12
C ILE A 97 -13.44 6.74 2.44
#